data_AF-A0A497QSL1-F1
#
_entry.id   AF-A0A497QSL1-F1
#
_cell.length_a   1.000
_cell.length_b   1.000
_cell.length_c   1.000
_cell.angle_alpha   90.00
_cell.angle_beta   90.00
_cell.angle_gamma   90.00
#
_symmetry.space_group_name_H-M   'P 1'
#
loop_
_entity.id
_entity.type
_entity.pdbx_description
1 polymer ?
#
loop_
_entity_poly.entity_id
_entity_poly.type
_entity_poly.pdbx_seq_one_letter_code
_entity_poly.pdbx_strand_id
1 'polypeptide(L)'
;MRQLIIDAQHTGISGDKFLAALLDLLFTDLSIEQANKNRLQALQLVASNVVKAAGLEGKAEFTLTLEQIEQFVHQGLQLHIHIKEPKRHLRLSDALAIIDQYTKQQQLSKRAKDFSKKAFHILFEAEAAAHNIPVEKTHLHEVGSLDTFLDILGAATLLDRLELFTVTLFVLPVALGSGTITFSHGTLPVPVPAVT
;
A
#
# COMPACT_ATOMS: atom_id res chain seq x y z
N MET A 1 -20.14 -14.75 11.92
CA MET A 1 -19.55 -14.48 10.58
C MET A 1 -18.74 -13.20 10.71
N ARG A 2 -17.42 -13.23 10.44
CA ARG A 2 -16.61 -12.00 10.43
C ARG A 2 -16.92 -11.21 9.15
N GLN A 3 -16.97 -9.89 9.25
CA GLN A 3 -17.15 -8.98 8.12
C GLN A 3 -16.10 -7.88 8.23
N LEU A 4 -15.61 -7.40 7.09
CA LEU A 4 -14.71 -6.26 7.00
C LEU A 4 -15.43 -5.12 6.28
N ILE A 5 -15.46 -3.94 6.89
CA ILE A 5 -16.02 -2.72 6.29
C ILE A 5 -14.87 -1.73 6.11
N ILE A 6 -14.67 -1.26 4.88
CA ILE A 6 -13.75 -0.17 4.55
C ILE A 6 -14.61 1.06 4.25
N ASP A 7 -14.62 2.00 5.19
CA ASP A 7 -15.26 3.31 5.03
C ASP A 7 -14.21 4.36 4.67
N ALA A 8 -14.23 4.80 3.41
CA ALA A 8 -13.37 5.85 2.89
C ALA A 8 -14.17 7.10 2.44
N GLN A 9 -15.42 7.23 2.89
CA GLN A 9 -16.37 8.22 2.35
C GLN A 9 -16.06 9.66 2.73
N HIS A 10 -15.31 9.88 3.83
CA HIS A 10 -15.11 11.21 4.39
C HIS A 10 -13.73 11.80 4.09
N THR A 11 -12.66 11.00 4.23
CA THR A 11 -11.27 11.49 4.17
C THR A 11 -10.41 10.74 3.15
N GLY A 12 -11.05 9.89 2.33
CA GLY A 12 -10.39 9.01 1.37
C GLY A 12 -9.54 7.94 2.05
N ILE A 13 -8.73 7.24 1.27
CA ILE A 13 -7.82 6.22 1.75
C ILE A 13 -6.50 6.31 0.98
N SER A 14 -5.38 6.28 1.70
CA SER A 14 -4.02 6.19 1.17
C SER A 14 -3.37 4.92 1.69
N GLY A 15 -2.25 4.52 1.08
CA GLY A 15 -1.56 3.28 1.42
C GLY A 15 -1.15 3.19 2.89
N ASP A 16 -0.49 4.24 3.40
CA ASP A 16 -0.14 4.41 4.81
C ASP A 16 -1.34 4.33 5.76
N LYS A 17 -2.47 4.98 5.44
CA LYS A 17 -3.72 4.90 6.21
C LYS A 17 -4.27 3.48 6.25
N PHE A 18 -4.25 2.78 5.10
CA PHE A 18 -4.78 1.43 5.02
C PHE A 18 -3.89 0.44 5.78
N LEU A 19 -2.56 0.57 5.64
CA LEU A 19 -1.59 -0.21 6.43
C LEU A 19 -1.76 0.05 7.92
N ALA A 20 -1.90 1.30 8.35
CA ALA A 20 -2.13 1.65 9.75
C ALA A 20 -3.41 1.04 10.29
N ALA A 21 -4.52 1.13 9.54
CA ALA A 21 -5.79 0.51 9.93
C ALA A 21 -5.69 -1.01 10.08
N LEU A 22 -4.97 -1.70 9.17
CA LEU A 22 -4.76 -3.14 9.27
C LEU A 22 -3.81 -3.52 10.42
N LEU A 23 -2.76 -2.73 10.67
CA LEU A 23 -1.86 -2.93 11.80
C LEU A 23 -2.60 -2.78 13.14
N ASP A 24 -3.56 -1.87 13.22
CA ASP A 24 -4.32 -1.63 14.45
C ASP A 24 -5.24 -2.83 14.82
N LEU A 25 -5.51 -3.72 13.87
CA LEU A 25 -6.21 -4.99 14.13
C LEU A 25 -5.30 -6.08 14.71
N LEU A 26 -3.99 -5.86 14.79
CA LEU A 26 -3.02 -6.81 15.36
C LEU A 26 -2.69 -6.48 16.81
N PHE A 27 -2.35 -7.51 17.60
CA PHE A 27 -1.86 -7.42 18.98
C PHE A 27 -2.81 -6.68 19.93
N THR A 28 -4.12 -6.83 19.72
CA THR A 28 -5.17 -6.15 20.49
C THR A 28 -5.29 -6.65 21.94
N ASP A 29 -4.61 -7.75 22.27
CA ASP A 29 -4.51 -8.34 23.60
C ASP A 29 -3.38 -7.75 24.46
N LEU A 30 -2.56 -6.85 23.91
CA LEU A 30 -1.42 -6.23 24.58
C LEU A 30 -1.72 -4.78 25.02
N SER A 31 -0.85 -4.21 25.86
CA SER A 31 -0.86 -2.76 26.10
C SER A 31 -0.57 -2.01 24.80
N ILE A 32 -1.11 -0.79 24.64
CA ILE A 32 -0.93 0.03 23.43
C ILE A 32 0.57 0.20 23.09
N GLU A 33 1.41 0.44 24.10
CA GLU A 33 2.85 0.58 23.92
C GLU A 33 3.48 -0.70 23.33
N GLN A 34 3.16 -1.86 23.90
CA GLN A 34 3.71 -3.14 23.44
C GLN A 34 3.13 -3.55 22.08
N ALA A 35 1.83 -3.28 21.86
CA ALA A 35 1.16 -3.50 20.59
C ALA A 35 1.82 -2.66 19.49
N ASN A 36 2.01 -1.35 19.70
CA ASN A 36 2.61 -0.45 18.71
C ASN A 36 4.07 -0.81 18.42
N LYS A 37 4.84 -1.22 19.43
CA LYS A 37 6.18 -1.77 19.22
C LYS A 37 6.16 -3.01 18.31
N ASN A 38 5.25 -3.95 18.55
CA ASN A 38 5.14 -5.18 17.75
C ASN A 38 4.61 -4.91 16.33
N ARG A 39 3.65 -3.99 16.18
CA ARG A 39 3.11 -3.55 14.89
C ARG A 39 4.21 -2.91 14.04
N LEU A 40 5.00 -2.00 14.63
CA LEU A 40 6.12 -1.37 13.94
C LEU A 40 7.17 -2.41 13.52
N GLN A 41 7.55 -3.33 14.41
CA GLN A 41 8.48 -4.41 14.07
C GLN A 41 7.95 -5.32 12.94
N ALA A 42 6.66 -5.63 12.95
CA ALA A 42 6.03 -6.42 11.89
C ALA A 42 6.10 -5.69 10.54
N LEU A 43 5.80 -4.40 10.50
CA LEU A 43 5.89 -3.61 9.27
C LEU A 43 7.35 -3.41 8.81
N GLN A 44 8.29 -3.22 9.72
CA GLN A 44 9.73 -3.16 9.40
C GLN A 44 10.21 -4.45 8.74
N LEU A 45 9.73 -5.61 9.18
CA LEU A 45 10.04 -6.89 8.55
C LEU A 45 9.47 -6.97 7.12
N VAL A 46 8.21 -6.55 6.94
CA VAL A 46 7.60 -6.42 5.60
C VAL A 46 8.44 -5.53 4.69
N ALA A 47 8.78 -4.33 5.15
CA ALA A 47 9.57 -3.36 4.38
C ALA A 47 10.95 -3.90 4.00
N SER A 48 11.66 -4.55 4.94
CA SER A 48 12.94 -5.22 4.67
C SER A 48 12.81 -6.31 3.60
N ASN A 49 11.75 -7.12 3.68
CA ASN A 49 11.47 -8.16 2.70
C ASN A 49 11.09 -7.59 1.33
N VAL A 50 10.42 -6.44 1.27
CA VAL A 50 10.14 -5.70 0.03
C VAL A 50 11.44 -5.22 -0.62
N VAL A 51 12.34 -4.59 0.15
CA VAL A 51 13.67 -4.15 -0.33
C VAL A 51 14.46 -5.33 -0.89
N LYS A 52 14.46 -6.46 -0.16
CA LYS A 52 15.11 -7.70 -0.60
C LYS A 52 14.49 -8.30 -1.86
N ALA A 53 13.16 -8.35 -1.94
CA ALA A 53 12.47 -8.84 -3.13
C ALA A 53 12.77 -7.99 -4.37
N ALA A 54 13.00 -6.69 -4.18
CA ALA A 54 13.39 -5.77 -5.25
C ALA A 54 14.90 -5.77 -5.58
N GLY A 55 15.73 -6.53 -4.85
CA GLY A 55 17.18 -6.55 -5.06
C GLY A 55 17.87 -5.22 -4.71
N LEU A 56 17.31 -4.46 -3.76
CA LEU A 56 17.77 -3.13 -3.37
C LEU A 56 18.39 -3.11 -1.96
N GLU A 57 18.81 -4.27 -1.45
CA GLU A 57 19.55 -4.39 -0.18
C GLU A 57 20.79 -3.48 -0.19
N GLY A 58 20.91 -2.62 0.82
CA GLY A 58 21.98 -1.62 0.94
C GLY A 58 21.88 -0.43 -0.02
N LYS A 59 20.85 -0.37 -0.88
CA LYS A 59 20.58 0.74 -1.82
C LYS A 59 19.30 1.50 -1.49
N ALA A 60 18.36 0.84 -0.82
CA ALA A 60 17.13 1.44 -0.34
C ALA A 60 16.94 1.21 1.15
N GLU A 61 16.31 2.19 1.81
CA GLU A 61 16.06 2.18 3.25
C GLU A 61 14.69 2.80 3.55
N PHE A 62 13.90 2.11 4.37
CA PHE A 62 12.64 2.61 4.91
C PHE A 62 12.85 3.11 6.34
N THR A 63 12.38 4.32 6.61
CA THR A 63 12.18 4.85 7.96
C THR A 63 10.69 4.85 8.24
N LEU A 64 10.27 4.05 9.23
CA LEU A 64 8.88 3.87 9.61
C LEU A 64 8.68 4.36 11.04
N THR A 65 7.68 5.20 11.27
CA THR A 65 7.22 5.55 12.62
C THR A 65 5.74 5.30 12.75
N LEU A 66 5.32 4.92 13.96
CA LEU A 66 3.96 4.52 14.27
C LEU A 66 3.55 5.20 15.56
N GLU A 67 2.47 5.99 15.51
CA GLU A 67 2.03 6.81 16.62
C GLU A 67 0.55 6.59 16.87
N GLN A 68 0.18 6.50 18.16
CA GLN A 68 -1.23 6.55 18.54
C GLN A 68 -1.66 8.02 18.51
N ILE A 69 -2.69 8.31 17.72
CA ILE A 69 -3.26 9.66 17.64
C ILE A 69 -4.66 9.68 18.23
N GLU A 70 -4.97 10.78 18.91
CA GLU A 70 -6.30 11.07 19.42
C GLU A 70 -6.70 12.46 18.94
N GLN A 71 -7.81 12.54 18.20
CA GLN A 71 -8.42 13.79 17.76
C GLN A 71 -9.88 13.79 18.17
N PHE A 72 -10.23 14.69 19.08
CA PHE A 72 -11.57 14.79 19.67
C PHE A 72 -12.03 13.46 20.29
N VAL A 73 -12.96 12.76 19.65
CA VAL A 73 -13.54 11.49 20.10
C VAL A 73 -13.03 10.29 19.29
N HIS A 74 -12.08 10.51 18.38
CA HIS A 74 -11.52 9.48 17.52
C HIS A 74 -10.09 9.16 17.93
N GLN A 75 -9.81 7.87 18.11
CA GLN A 75 -8.46 7.34 18.24
C GLN A 75 -8.12 6.55 17.00
N GLY A 76 -6.86 6.62 16.59
CA GLY A 76 -6.37 5.89 15.44
C GLY A 76 -4.87 5.74 15.47
N LEU A 77 -4.37 4.96 14.53
CA LEU A 77 -2.95 4.72 14.36
C LEU A 77 -2.47 5.56 13.17
N GLN A 78 -1.45 6.37 13.39
CA GLN A 78 -0.78 7.13 12.33
C GLN A 78 0.53 6.44 11.97
N LEU A 79 0.67 6.09 10.69
CA LEU A 79 1.88 5.52 10.13
C LEU A 79 2.57 6.58 9.28
N HIS A 80 3.83 6.86 9.56
CA HIS A 80 4.67 7.66 8.68
C HIS A 80 5.65 6.74 7.97
N ILE A 81 5.65 6.82 6.65
CA ILE A 81 6.56 6.09 5.77
C ILE A 81 7.47 7.11 5.10
N HIS A 82 8.76 6.97 5.32
CA HIS A 82 9.77 7.66 4.54
C HIS A 82 10.67 6.64 3.88
N ILE A 83 10.97 6.85 2.60
CA ILE A 83 11.84 5.96 1.87
C ILE A 83 12.95 6.73 1.14
N LYS A 84 14.16 6.19 1.23
CA LYS A 84 15.29 6.58 0.39
C LYS A 84 15.58 5.43 -0.56
N GLU A 85 15.39 5.65 -1.86
CA GLU A 85 15.68 4.67 -2.90
C GLU A 85 16.29 5.34 -4.15
N PRO A 86 17.03 4.62 -5.01
CA PRO A 86 17.45 5.15 -6.29
C PRO A 86 16.27 5.30 -7.24
N LYS A 87 16.32 6.32 -8.12
CA LYS A 87 15.34 6.44 -9.20
C LYS A 87 15.37 5.19 -10.09
N ARG A 88 14.19 4.70 -10.45
CA ARG A 88 14.02 3.51 -11.29
C ARG A 88 12.80 3.66 -12.18
N HIS A 89 12.85 2.95 -13.31
CA HIS A 89 11.71 2.76 -14.19
C HIS A 89 11.38 1.28 -14.15
N LEU A 90 10.15 0.93 -13.76
CA LEU A 90 9.72 -0.46 -13.67
C LEU A 90 8.81 -0.81 -14.83
N ARG A 91 9.12 -1.92 -15.50
CA ARG A 91 8.17 -2.60 -16.38
C ARG A 91 7.24 -3.46 -15.55
N LEU A 92 6.07 -3.76 -16.12
CA LEU A 92 5.11 -4.67 -15.49
C LEU A 92 5.73 -6.03 -15.19
N SER A 93 6.55 -6.56 -16.09
CA SER A 93 7.28 -7.83 -15.88
C SER A 93 8.16 -7.79 -14.63
N ASP A 94 8.85 -6.67 -14.40
CA ASP A 94 9.77 -6.51 -13.27
C ASP A 94 8.98 -6.45 -11.97
N ALA A 95 7.88 -5.69 -11.95
CA ALA A 95 6.99 -5.62 -10.79
C ALA A 95 6.38 -6.99 -10.44
N LEU A 96 5.90 -7.74 -11.44
CA LEU A 96 5.36 -9.08 -11.24
C LEU A 96 6.40 -10.06 -10.71
N ALA A 97 7.66 -9.96 -11.17
CA ALA A 97 8.75 -10.78 -10.66
C ALA A 97 9.06 -10.49 -9.18
N ILE A 98 9.07 -9.21 -8.79
CA ILE A 98 9.24 -8.80 -7.37
C ILE A 98 8.10 -9.36 -6.52
N ILE A 99 6.84 -9.25 -6.98
CA ILE A 99 5.67 -9.80 -6.28
C ILE A 99 5.77 -11.32 -6.15
N ASP A 100 6.16 -12.02 -7.22
CA ASP A 100 6.35 -13.48 -7.20
C ASP A 100 7.43 -13.90 -6.22
N GLN A 101 8.55 -13.18 -6.19
CA GLN A 101 9.65 -13.42 -5.25
C GLN A 101 9.20 -13.17 -3.81
N TYR A 102 8.60 -12.01 -3.53
CA TYR A 102 8.14 -11.63 -2.19
C TYR A 102 7.10 -12.64 -1.66
N THR A 103 6.04 -12.89 -2.43
CA THR A 103 4.94 -13.77 -2.00
C THR A 103 5.42 -15.19 -1.74
N LYS A 104 6.37 -15.69 -2.55
CA LYS A 104 7.00 -17.01 -2.33
C LYS A 104 7.85 -17.02 -1.06
N GLN A 105 8.69 -16.00 -0.85
CA GLN A 105 9.56 -15.92 0.34
C GLN A 105 8.76 -15.80 1.64
N GLN A 106 7.68 -15.03 1.62
CA GLN A 106 6.79 -14.83 2.76
C GLN A 106 5.73 -15.93 2.91
N GLN A 107 5.71 -16.91 2.02
CA GLN A 107 4.74 -18.01 1.99
C GLN A 107 3.28 -17.51 2.03
N LEU A 108 3.01 -16.41 1.33
CA LEU A 108 1.66 -15.84 1.29
C LEU A 108 0.70 -16.75 0.50
N SER A 109 -0.57 -16.68 0.87
CA SER A 109 -1.62 -17.42 0.19
C SER A 109 -1.76 -17.01 -1.28
N LYS A 110 -2.37 -17.90 -2.07
CA LYS A 110 -2.71 -17.60 -3.46
C LYS A 110 -3.58 -16.34 -3.57
N ARG A 111 -4.49 -16.10 -2.62
CA ARG A 111 -5.36 -14.91 -2.63
C ARG A 111 -4.56 -13.63 -2.43
N ALA A 112 -3.62 -13.61 -1.48
CA ALA A 112 -2.75 -12.46 -1.25
C ALA A 112 -1.87 -12.17 -2.47
N LYS A 113 -1.29 -13.20 -3.08
CA LYS A 113 -0.50 -13.09 -4.31
C LYS A 113 -1.33 -12.54 -5.48
N ASP A 114 -2.52 -13.10 -5.72
CA ASP A 114 -3.40 -12.68 -6.80
C ASP A 114 -3.88 -11.23 -6.57
N PHE A 115 -4.16 -10.85 -5.32
CA PHE A 115 -4.48 -9.47 -4.95
C PHE A 115 -3.35 -8.51 -5.31
N SER A 116 -2.10 -8.80 -4.91
CA SER A 116 -0.96 -7.93 -5.21
C SER A 116 -0.73 -7.78 -6.71
N LYS A 117 -0.80 -8.88 -7.47
CA LYS A 117 -0.67 -8.82 -8.94
C LYS A 117 -1.77 -7.99 -9.58
N LYS A 118 -3.03 -8.18 -9.15
CA LYS A 118 -4.16 -7.43 -9.67
C LYS A 118 -4.04 -5.94 -9.38
N ALA A 119 -3.64 -5.57 -8.16
CA ALA A 119 -3.44 -4.17 -7.79
C ALA A 119 -2.38 -3.49 -8.67
N PHE A 120 -1.22 -4.14 -8.88
CA PHE A 120 -0.19 -3.62 -9.77
C PHE A 120 -0.65 -3.54 -11.23
N HIS A 121 -1.38 -4.54 -11.73
CA HIS A 121 -1.95 -4.48 -13.08
C HIS A 121 -2.84 -3.25 -13.27
N ILE A 122 -3.73 -2.97 -12.32
CA ILE A 122 -4.60 -1.78 -12.35
C ILE A 122 -3.79 -0.49 -12.36
N LEU A 123 -2.70 -0.41 -11.58
CA LEU A 123 -1.81 0.76 -11.60
C LEU A 123 -1.15 0.95 -12.98
N PHE A 124 -0.67 -0.13 -13.59
CA PHE A 124 -0.09 -0.05 -14.94
C PHE A 124 -1.13 0.31 -16.01
N GLU A 125 -2.37 -0.17 -15.90
CA GLU A 125 -3.47 0.23 -16.78
C GLU A 125 -3.81 1.72 -16.63
N ALA A 126 -3.84 2.22 -15.40
CA ALA A 126 -4.08 3.63 -15.11
C ALA A 126 -2.97 4.54 -15.67
N GLU A 127 -1.70 4.18 -15.44
CA GLU A 127 -0.54 4.89 -16.01
C GLU A 127 -0.57 4.86 -17.54
N ALA A 128 -0.83 3.70 -18.14
CA ALA A 128 -0.96 3.53 -19.58
C ALA A 128 -2.04 4.45 -20.18
N ALA A 129 -3.21 4.52 -19.53
CA ALA A 129 -4.31 5.39 -19.93
C ALA A 129 -3.94 6.88 -19.79
N ALA A 130 -3.32 7.27 -18.68
CA ALA A 130 -2.89 8.65 -18.44
C ALA A 130 -1.84 9.14 -19.46
N HIS A 131 -0.95 8.24 -19.89
CA HIS A 131 0.11 8.53 -20.86
C HIS A 131 -0.26 8.19 -22.32
N ASN A 132 -1.46 7.66 -22.56
CA ASN A 132 -1.94 7.22 -23.88
C ASN A 132 -0.96 6.29 -24.62
N ILE A 133 -0.42 5.28 -23.91
CA ILE A 133 0.49 4.27 -24.45
C ILE A 133 0.00 2.85 -24.10
N PRO A 134 0.37 1.81 -24.87
CA PRO A 134 0.04 0.43 -24.52
C PRO A 134 0.66 0.01 -23.18
N VAL A 135 -0.09 -0.76 -22.37
CA VAL A 135 0.34 -1.25 -21.05
C VAL A 135 1.69 -1.97 -21.10
N GLU A 136 1.97 -2.71 -22.16
CA GLU A 136 3.22 -3.45 -22.35
C GLU A 136 4.43 -2.53 -22.55
N LYS A 137 4.20 -1.28 -22.98
CA LYS A 137 5.21 -0.24 -23.18
C LYS A 137 5.27 0.74 -22.01
N THR A 138 4.38 0.62 -21.03
CA THR A 138 4.32 1.50 -19.87
C THR A 138 5.43 1.20 -18.88
N HIS A 139 6.03 2.26 -18.36
CA HIS A 139 6.95 2.21 -17.22
C HIS A 139 6.36 3.06 -16.11
N LEU A 140 6.33 2.53 -14.89
CA LEU A 140 5.95 3.36 -13.75
C LEU A 140 7.12 4.28 -13.40
N HIS A 141 6.86 5.58 -13.47
CA HIS A 141 7.83 6.62 -13.13
C HIS A 141 7.67 7.11 -11.69
N GLU A 142 6.42 7.32 -11.28
CA GLU A 142 6.09 7.94 -9.99
C GLU A 142 5.54 6.91 -9.00
N VAL A 143 4.68 6.02 -9.49
CA VAL A 143 4.05 4.94 -8.70
C VAL A 143 4.84 3.62 -8.73
N GLY A 144 6.06 3.65 -9.28
CA GLY A 144 6.99 2.52 -9.33
C GLY A 144 7.94 2.46 -8.14
N SER A 145 7.75 3.32 -7.14
CA SER A 145 8.56 3.39 -5.93
C SER A 145 8.37 2.15 -5.06
N LEU A 146 9.34 1.85 -4.22
CA LEU A 146 9.21 0.80 -3.20
C LEU A 146 8.11 1.11 -2.19
N ASP A 147 7.74 2.38 -2.02
CA ASP A 147 6.57 2.81 -1.23
C ASP A 147 5.28 2.15 -1.74
N THR A 148 5.03 2.17 -3.05
CA THR A 148 3.88 1.47 -3.65
C THR A 148 3.93 -0.05 -3.45
N PHE A 149 5.14 -0.64 -3.45
CA PHE A 149 5.28 -2.06 -3.08
C PHE A 149 4.97 -2.30 -1.62
N LEU A 150 5.41 -1.43 -0.71
CA LEU A 150 5.11 -1.55 0.71
C LEU A 150 3.59 -1.44 0.97
N ASP A 151 2.91 -0.50 0.30
CA ASP A 151 1.46 -0.35 0.39
C ASP A 151 0.73 -1.63 -0.02
N ILE A 152 1.01 -2.14 -1.22
CA ILE A 152 0.28 -3.28 -1.79
C ILE A 152 0.70 -4.61 -1.14
N LEU A 153 2.00 -4.86 -1.00
CA LEU A 153 2.51 -6.10 -0.41
C LEU A 153 2.32 -6.12 1.10
N GLY A 154 2.43 -4.97 1.76
CA GLY A 154 2.10 -4.84 3.18
C GLY A 154 0.63 -5.07 3.44
N ALA A 155 -0.27 -4.47 2.65
CA ALA A 155 -1.70 -4.75 2.76
C ALA A 155 -2.00 -6.23 2.49
N ALA A 156 -1.40 -6.82 1.45
CA ALA A 156 -1.56 -8.24 1.15
C ALA A 156 -1.09 -9.13 2.31
N THR A 157 0.09 -8.86 2.89
CA THR A 157 0.61 -9.60 4.04
C THR A 157 -0.29 -9.48 5.27
N LEU A 158 -0.77 -8.27 5.58
CA LEU A 158 -1.62 -8.04 6.74
C LEU A 158 -3.01 -8.65 6.57
N LEU A 159 -3.64 -8.49 5.40
CA LEU A 159 -4.93 -9.12 5.08
C LEU A 159 -4.85 -10.65 5.14
N ASP A 160 -3.75 -11.24 4.67
CA ASP A 160 -3.54 -12.70 4.72
C ASP A 160 -3.36 -13.18 6.16
N ARG A 161 -2.54 -12.48 6.94
CA ARG A 161 -2.29 -12.79 8.35
C ARG A 161 -3.54 -12.64 9.23
N LEU A 162 -4.41 -11.68 8.90
CA LEU A 162 -5.69 -11.45 9.58
C LEU A 162 -6.82 -12.36 9.05
N GLU A 163 -6.52 -13.22 8.06
CA GLU A 163 -7.47 -14.11 7.36
C GLU A 163 -8.64 -13.37 6.68
N LEU A 164 -8.44 -12.09 6.34
CA LEU A 164 -9.46 -11.19 5.81
C LEU A 164 -9.77 -11.45 4.32
N PHE A 165 -8.98 -12.24 3.62
CA PHE A 165 -9.31 -12.67 2.26
C PHE A 165 -10.48 -13.67 2.19
N THR A 166 -10.95 -14.18 3.33
CA THR A 166 -12.04 -15.17 3.40
C THR A 166 -13.34 -14.62 3.98
N VAL A 167 -13.32 -13.38 4.46
CA VAL A 167 -14.50 -12.74 5.07
C VAL A 167 -15.33 -12.00 4.03
N THR A 168 -16.57 -11.67 4.39
CA THR A 168 -17.37 -10.74 3.59
C THR A 168 -16.77 -9.34 3.70
N LEU A 169 -16.38 -8.76 2.57
CA LEU A 169 -15.82 -7.41 2.47
C LEU A 169 -16.87 -6.44 1.89
N PHE A 170 -17.10 -5.35 2.61
CA PHE A 170 -17.85 -4.20 2.13
C PHE A 170 -16.90 -3.02 1.97
N VAL A 171 -16.89 -2.41 0.79
CA VAL A 171 -16.14 -1.17 0.52
C VAL A 171 -17.15 -0.10 0.21
N LEU A 172 -17.21 0.93 1.04
CA LEU A 172 -18.07 2.09 0.83
C LEU A 172 -17.44 3.04 -0.20
N PRO A 173 -18.21 3.98 -0.78
CA PRO A 173 -17.69 4.92 -1.78
C PRO A 173 -16.43 5.66 -1.29
N VAL A 174 -15.49 5.90 -2.21
CA VAL A 174 -14.26 6.64 -1.88
C VAL A 174 -14.51 8.13 -2.02
N ALA A 175 -14.08 8.93 -1.04
CA ALA A 175 -14.05 10.38 -1.16
C ALA A 175 -13.04 10.78 -2.24
N LEU A 176 -13.52 11.36 -3.35
CA LEU A 176 -12.66 11.85 -4.42
C LEU A 176 -12.03 13.22 -4.08
N GLY A 177 -12.62 13.94 -3.12
CA GLY A 177 -12.22 15.31 -2.79
C GLY A 177 -12.59 16.33 -3.88
N SER A 178 -12.04 17.53 -3.75
CA SER A 178 -12.18 18.62 -4.72
C SER A 178 -10.97 19.57 -4.64
N GLY A 179 -10.74 20.37 -5.68
CA GLY A 179 -9.68 21.38 -5.69
C GLY A 179 -8.68 21.17 -6.81
N THR A 180 -7.42 21.52 -6.57
CA THR A 180 -6.32 21.38 -7.53
C THR A 180 -5.05 20.90 -6.83
N ILE A 181 -4.27 20.05 -7.49
CA ILE A 181 -2.99 19.54 -7.02
C ILE A 181 -1.89 19.89 -8.02
N THR A 182 -0.70 20.24 -7.53
CA THR A 182 0.48 20.54 -8.35
C THR A 182 1.53 19.46 -8.17
N PHE A 183 1.98 18.86 -9.26
CA PHE A 183 3.03 17.85 -9.27
C PHE A 183 3.87 17.96 -10.56
N SER A 184 4.70 16.96 -10.86
CA SER A 184 5.62 16.93 -11.99
C SER A 184 4.96 17.18 -13.36
N HIS A 185 3.66 16.88 -13.48
CA HIS A 185 2.88 17.07 -14.71
C HIS A 185 2.03 18.36 -14.69
N GLY A 186 2.35 19.29 -13.78
CA GLY A 186 1.68 20.59 -13.65
C GLY A 186 0.57 20.60 -12.61
N THR A 187 -0.35 21.56 -12.74
CA THR A 187 -1.49 21.71 -11.85
C THR A 187 -2.74 21.09 -12.48
N LEU A 188 -3.34 20.11 -11.82
CA LEU A 188 -4.55 19.42 -12.27
C LEU A 188 -5.70 19.56 -11.27
N PRO A 189 -6.97 19.53 -11.72
CA PRO A 189 -8.11 19.47 -10.82
C PRO A 189 -8.17 18.12 -10.10
N VAL A 190 -8.82 18.11 -8.93
CA VAL A 190 -9.20 16.90 -8.19
C VAL A 190 -10.73 16.79 -8.26
N PRO A 191 -11.31 15.67 -8.71
CA PRO A 191 -10.61 14.52 -9.32
C PRO A 191 -9.97 14.84 -10.68
N VAL A 192 -8.88 14.14 -11.03
CA VAL A 192 -8.20 14.36 -12.31
C VAL A 192 -9.08 13.90 -13.50
N PRO A 193 -8.94 14.48 -14.71
CA PRO A 193 -9.81 14.14 -15.84
C PRO A 193 -9.80 12.66 -16.25
N ALA A 194 -8.77 11.90 -15.85
CA ALA A 194 -8.60 10.49 -16.18
C ALA A 194 -9.32 9.50 -15.24
N VAL A 195 -10.09 9.98 -14.25
CA VAL A 195 -10.85 9.12 -13.32
C VAL A 195 -12.38 9.23 -13.47
N THR A 196 -12.87 9.69 -14.63
CA THR A 196 -14.31 9.77 -14.97
C THR A 196 -14.75 8.70 -15.94
#